data_AF-A0A1L8I1A7-F1
#
_entry.id   AF-A0A1L8I1A7-F1
#
_cell.length_a   1.000
_cell.length_b   1.000
_cell.length_c   1.000
_cell.angle_alpha   90.00
_cell.angle_beta   90.00
_cell.angle_gamma   90.00
#
_symmetry.space_group_name_H-M   'P 1'
#
loop_
_entity.id
_entity.type
_entity.pdbx_description
1 polymer ?
#
loop_
_entity_poly.entity_id
_entity_poly.type
_entity_poly.pdbx_seq_one_letter_code
_entity_poly.pdbx_strand_id
1 'polypeptide(L)'
;MDSYIAHLKKCLNNIHKVIKKANDILCNISQPAVCSEVLLSSRGTDYISGVLEVYRVSKRMEGGMAMHNIEPNGLRIMFRDIELTWNNLQAFLAMCPCILQKLPPPSVLNCTTATPHLDTNPCLSRCCGICLLEGLNEEQIPEEPADSLQEHKGHLYHSSCANFWLNCVDSTLPVLSCHSSCPFCIQQKNEIL
;
A
#
# COMPACT_ATOMS: atom_id res chain seq x y z
N MET A 1 2.23 -14.00 15.71
CA MET A 1 2.88 -12.69 15.46
C MET A 1 3.99 -12.82 14.42
N ASP A 2 4.94 -13.76 14.57
CA ASP A 2 6.08 -13.94 13.63
C ASP A 2 5.68 -14.25 12.17
N SER A 3 4.67 -15.10 11.96
CA SER A 3 4.14 -15.39 10.62
C SER A 3 3.56 -14.13 9.94
N TYR A 4 2.96 -13.22 10.70
CA TYR A 4 2.43 -11.98 10.14
C TYR A 4 3.54 -10.98 9.79
N ILE A 5 4.56 -10.86 10.64
CA ILE A 5 5.75 -10.03 10.33
C ILE A 5 6.45 -10.55 9.06
N ALA A 6 6.49 -11.87 8.84
CA ALA A 6 7.00 -12.44 7.60
C ALA A 6 6.16 -12.02 6.38
N HIS A 7 4.82 -11.97 6.49
CA HIS A 7 3.94 -11.45 5.44
C HIS A 7 4.19 -9.97 5.14
N LEU A 8 4.34 -9.13 6.18
CA LEU A 8 4.68 -7.71 6.01
C LEU A 8 6.01 -7.53 5.28
N LYS A 9 7.05 -8.26 5.71
CA LYS A 9 8.36 -8.27 5.03
C LYS A 9 8.25 -8.73 3.59
N LYS A 10 7.50 -9.80 3.30
CA LYS A 10 7.28 -10.31 1.95
C LYS A 10 6.57 -9.27 1.07
N CYS A 11 5.56 -8.59 1.62
CA CYS A 11 4.82 -7.53 0.93
C CYS A 11 5.75 -6.36 0.55
N LEU A 12 6.45 -5.78 1.53
CA LEU A 12 7.34 -4.63 1.31
C LEU A 12 8.50 -4.95 0.37
N ASN A 13 9.06 -6.16 0.42
CA ASN A 13 10.07 -6.61 -0.54
C ASN A 13 9.54 -6.58 -1.97
N ASN A 14 8.31 -7.01 -2.21
CA ASN A 14 7.75 -7.01 -3.56
C ASN A 14 7.28 -5.62 -4.00
N ILE A 15 6.84 -4.76 -3.08
CA ILE A 15 6.59 -3.33 -3.37
C ILE A 15 7.89 -2.69 -3.87
N HIS A 16 8.99 -2.89 -3.12
CA HIS A 16 10.30 -2.38 -3.50
C HIS A 16 10.74 -2.88 -4.88
N LYS A 17 10.55 -4.18 -5.18
CA LYS A 17 10.86 -4.75 -6.50
C LYS A 17 10.07 -4.09 -7.64
N VAL A 18 8.78 -3.82 -7.46
CA VAL A 18 7.95 -3.18 -8.50
C VAL A 18 8.43 -1.76 -8.77
N ILE A 19 8.63 -0.96 -7.72
CA ILE A 19 9.08 0.43 -7.86
C ILE A 19 10.50 0.47 -8.42
N LYS A 20 11.39 -0.41 -7.95
CA LYS A 20 12.76 -0.53 -8.47
C LYS A 20 12.78 -0.92 -9.93
N LYS A 21 11.94 -1.87 -10.36
CA LYS A 21 11.85 -2.24 -11.78
C LYS A 21 11.43 -1.06 -12.65
N ALA A 22 10.48 -0.24 -12.20
CA ALA A 22 10.10 0.98 -12.93
C ALA A 22 11.26 1.98 -13.01
N ASN A 23 11.98 2.16 -11.90
CA ASN A 23 13.16 3.01 -11.84
C ASN A 23 14.27 2.53 -12.79
N ASP A 24 14.59 1.24 -12.76
CA ASP A 24 15.60 0.61 -13.63
C ASP A 24 15.21 0.74 -15.12
N ILE A 25 13.93 0.59 -15.47
CA ILE A 25 13.45 0.79 -16.85
C ILE A 25 13.74 2.22 -17.32
N LEU A 26 13.35 3.23 -16.54
CA LEU A 26 13.52 4.63 -16.92
C LEU A 26 15.00 5.06 -16.92
N CYS A 27 15.80 4.57 -15.96
CA CYS A 27 17.25 4.78 -15.91
C CYS A 27 17.97 4.31 -17.18
N ASN A 28 17.49 3.21 -17.78
CA ASN A 28 18.10 2.62 -18.96
C ASN A 28 17.70 3.30 -20.28
N ILE A 29 16.83 4.32 -20.25
CA ILE A 29 16.49 5.10 -21.43
C ILE A 29 17.55 6.19 -21.62
N SER A 30 18.44 6.00 -22.60
CA SER A 30 19.59 6.90 -22.81
C SER A 30 19.21 8.28 -23.36
N GLN A 31 18.06 8.40 -24.03
CA GLN A 31 17.61 9.66 -24.63
C GLN A 31 16.40 10.24 -23.87
N PRO A 32 16.52 11.44 -23.27
CA PRO A 32 15.42 12.05 -22.53
C PRO A 32 14.13 12.22 -23.35
N ALA A 33 14.23 12.52 -24.64
CA ALA A 33 13.07 12.64 -25.53
C ALA A 33 12.29 11.33 -25.65
N VAL A 34 12.97 10.20 -25.77
CA VAL A 34 12.35 8.87 -25.82
C VAL A 34 11.70 8.54 -24.47
N CYS A 35 12.35 8.91 -23.36
CA CYS A 35 11.77 8.74 -22.02
C CYS A 35 10.45 9.51 -21.88
N SER A 36 10.43 10.77 -22.33
CA SER A 36 9.22 11.58 -22.32
C SER A 36 8.12 11.01 -23.22
N GLU A 37 8.46 10.53 -24.42
CA GLU A 37 7.48 9.89 -25.31
C GLU A 37 6.86 8.63 -24.69
N VAL A 38 7.68 7.78 -24.08
CA VAL A 38 7.22 6.58 -23.36
C VAL A 38 6.28 6.98 -22.23
N LEU A 39 6.68 7.95 -21.40
CA LEU A 39 5.88 8.41 -20.25
C LEU A 39 4.55 9.05 -20.66
N LEU A 40 4.51 9.75 -21.80
CA LEU A 40 3.31 10.41 -22.33
C LEU A 40 2.39 9.47 -23.11
N SER A 41 2.86 8.27 -23.48
CA SER A 41 2.01 7.24 -24.08
C SER A 41 0.92 6.78 -23.10
N SER A 42 -0.21 6.29 -23.62
CA SER A 42 -1.27 5.72 -22.78
C SER A 42 -0.75 4.58 -21.90
N ARG A 43 0.00 3.65 -22.51
CA ARG A 43 0.61 2.51 -21.79
C ARG A 43 1.62 2.95 -20.73
N GLY A 44 2.43 3.97 -21.02
CA GLY A 44 3.39 4.50 -20.04
C GLY A 44 2.69 5.19 -18.88
N THR A 45 1.67 5.99 -19.17
CA THR A 45 0.82 6.62 -18.15
C THR A 45 0.15 5.57 -17.27
N ASP A 46 -0.48 4.56 -17.86
CA ASP A 46 -1.15 3.47 -17.12
C ASP A 46 -0.15 2.68 -16.26
N TYR A 47 1.04 2.42 -16.80
CA TYR A 47 2.11 1.76 -16.06
C TYR A 47 2.55 2.58 -14.85
N ILE A 48 2.80 3.89 -15.01
CA ILE A 48 3.17 4.78 -13.89
C ILE A 48 2.04 4.90 -12.87
N SER A 49 0.79 4.97 -13.30
CA SER A 49 -0.37 4.93 -12.39
C SER A 49 -0.41 3.64 -11.57
N GLY A 50 -0.13 2.49 -12.18
CA GLY A 50 -0.02 1.22 -11.47
C GLY A 50 1.13 1.19 -10.46
N VAL A 51 2.31 1.72 -10.82
CA VAL A 51 3.46 1.82 -9.90
C VAL A 51 3.16 2.76 -8.73
N LEU A 52 2.48 3.89 -8.99
CA LEU A 52 2.01 4.81 -7.96
C LEU A 52 1.03 4.12 -6.99
N GLU A 53 0.12 3.29 -7.49
CA GLU A 53 -0.81 2.57 -6.61
C GLU A 53 -0.07 1.56 -5.71
N VAL A 54 0.96 0.89 -6.23
CA VAL A 54 1.82 0.02 -5.41
C VAL A 54 2.59 0.81 -4.34
N TYR A 55 3.03 2.03 -4.65
CA TYR A 55 3.62 2.91 -3.65
C TYR A 55 2.60 3.38 -2.59
N ARG A 56 1.36 3.68 -2.99
CA ARG A 56 0.26 3.97 -2.03
C ARG A 56 0.00 2.80 -1.09
N VAL A 57 0.09 1.55 -1.55
CA VAL A 57 0.02 0.37 -0.66
C VAL A 57 1.09 0.45 0.43
N SER A 58 2.34 0.80 0.11
CA SER A 58 3.37 0.95 1.16
C SER A 58 3.04 2.06 2.15
N LYS A 59 2.50 3.19 1.69
CA LYS A 59 2.09 4.27 2.59
C LYS A 59 0.95 3.91 3.52
N ARG A 60 -0.04 3.18 3.00
CA ARG A 60 -1.10 2.59 3.84
C ARG A 60 -0.52 1.63 4.87
N MET A 61 0.42 0.77 4.47
CA MET A 61 1.09 -0.16 5.39
C MET A 61 1.86 0.59 6.48
N GLU A 62 2.58 1.66 6.15
CA GLU A 62 3.31 2.49 7.11
C GLU A 62 2.34 3.10 8.15
N GLY A 63 1.23 3.70 7.68
CA GLY A 63 0.20 4.24 8.56
C GLY A 63 -0.48 3.19 9.44
N GLY A 64 -0.89 2.06 8.86
CA GLY A 64 -1.52 0.98 9.61
C GLY A 64 -0.59 0.35 10.64
N MET A 65 0.69 0.16 10.30
CA MET A 65 1.67 -0.32 11.28
C MET A 65 1.88 0.67 12.42
N ALA A 66 1.94 1.98 12.14
CA ALA A 66 2.03 3.01 13.16
C ALA A 66 0.81 2.98 14.09
N MET A 67 -0.40 2.88 13.52
CA MET A 67 -1.66 2.82 14.27
C MET A 67 -1.71 1.62 15.25
N HIS A 68 -1.12 0.48 14.86
CA HIS A 68 -1.08 -0.73 15.69
C HIS A 68 0.22 -0.91 16.47
N ASN A 69 1.10 0.10 16.51
CA ASN A 69 2.41 0.06 17.18
C ASN A 69 3.30 -1.13 16.76
N ILE A 70 3.27 -1.48 15.48
CA ILE A 70 4.06 -2.60 14.92
C ILE A 70 5.39 -2.06 14.41
N GLU A 71 6.45 -2.21 15.20
CA GLU A 71 7.81 -1.78 14.83
C GLU A 71 8.91 -2.87 14.86
N PRO A 72 8.76 -3.99 14.14
CA PRO A 72 9.82 -4.97 14.00
C PRO A 72 11.12 -4.43 13.39
N ASN A 73 12.25 -4.90 13.94
CA ASN A 73 13.58 -4.68 13.39
C ASN A 73 13.64 -5.10 11.90
N GLY A 74 14.14 -4.18 11.06
CA GLY A 74 14.27 -4.35 9.61
C GLY A 74 13.14 -3.72 8.79
N LEU A 75 11.92 -3.58 9.29
CA LEU A 75 10.82 -2.99 8.51
C LEU A 75 11.05 -1.51 8.21
N ARG A 76 11.59 -0.75 9.18
CA ARG A 76 12.00 0.65 8.98
C ARG A 76 13.04 0.81 7.87
N ILE A 77 13.98 -0.13 7.74
CA ILE A 77 15.00 -0.12 6.67
C ILE A 77 14.31 -0.32 5.32
N MET A 78 13.37 -1.26 5.23
CA MET A 78 12.64 -1.54 3.99
C MET A 78 11.81 -0.35 3.52
N PHE A 79 11.11 0.34 4.44
CA PHE A 79 10.40 1.59 4.09
C PHE A 79 11.37 2.65 3.57
N ARG A 80 12.49 2.86 4.24
CA ARG A 80 13.52 3.79 3.76
C ARG A 80 14.01 3.44 2.35
N ASP A 81 14.24 2.17 2.05
CA ASP A 81 14.71 1.73 0.74
C ASP A 81 13.63 1.93 -0.35
N ILE A 82 12.35 1.76 0.00
CA ILE A 82 11.20 2.12 -0.85
C ILE A 82 11.18 3.62 -1.11
N GLU A 83 11.28 4.47 -0.08
CA GLU A 83 11.29 5.93 -0.21
C GLU A 83 12.42 6.42 -1.12
N LEU A 84 13.63 5.89 -0.91
CA LEU A 84 14.78 6.24 -1.75
C LEU A 84 14.54 5.88 -3.23
N THR A 85 13.99 4.70 -3.47
CA THR A 85 13.71 4.22 -4.83
C THR A 85 12.59 5.04 -5.48
N TRP A 86 11.56 5.41 -4.71
CA TRP A 86 10.46 6.25 -5.16
C TRP A 86 10.92 7.68 -5.47
N ASN A 87 11.70 8.30 -4.59
CA ASN A 87 12.24 9.65 -4.82
C ASN A 87 13.11 9.71 -6.08
N ASN A 88 13.93 8.70 -6.30
CA ASN A 88 14.70 8.57 -7.55
C ASN A 88 13.77 8.44 -8.76
N LEU A 89 12.69 7.65 -8.66
CA LEU A 89 11.71 7.51 -9.74
C LEU A 89 11.00 8.85 -10.02
N GLN A 90 10.61 9.59 -8.98
CA GLN A 90 9.98 10.91 -9.11
C GLN A 90 10.89 11.92 -9.82
N ALA A 91 12.21 11.83 -9.66
CA ALA A 91 13.14 12.70 -10.39
C ALA A 91 13.03 12.50 -11.91
N PHE A 92 12.79 11.26 -12.38
CA PHE A 92 12.51 11.01 -13.80
C PHE A 92 11.14 11.55 -14.22
N LEU A 93 10.12 11.35 -13.39
CA LEU A 93 8.77 11.85 -13.67
C LEU A 93 8.73 13.39 -13.71
N ALA A 94 9.58 14.06 -12.93
CA ALA A 94 9.73 15.51 -12.92
C ALA A 94 10.26 16.08 -14.25
N MET A 95 10.93 15.26 -15.08
CA MET A 95 11.29 15.65 -16.45
C MET A 95 10.06 15.76 -17.37
N CYS A 96 8.91 15.23 -16.95
CA CYS A 96 7.63 15.28 -17.65
C CYS A 96 6.57 16.00 -16.80
N PRO A 97 6.42 17.34 -16.91
CA PRO A 97 5.51 18.12 -16.06
C PRO A 97 4.07 17.61 -16.04
N CYS A 98 3.56 17.10 -17.16
CA CYS A 98 2.21 16.55 -17.25
C CYS A 98 2.01 15.27 -16.42
N ILE A 99 3.05 14.45 -16.26
CA ILE A 99 2.99 13.24 -15.43
C ILE A 99 3.19 13.61 -13.96
N LEU A 100 4.10 14.55 -13.67
CA LEU A 100 4.31 15.04 -12.30
C LEU A 100 3.03 15.61 -11.69
N GLN A 101 2.24 16.36 -12.47
CA GLN A 101 0.95 16.93 -12.03
C GLN A 101 -0.11 15.87 -11.69
N LYS A 102 0.05 14.62 -12.17
CA LYS A 102 -0.85 13.51 -11.84
C LYS A 102 -0.49 12.83 -10.52
N LEU A 103 0.69 13.09 -9.97
CA LEU A 103 1.06 12.53 -8.68
C LEU A 103 0.28 13.22 -7.56
N PRO A 104 -0.25 12.47 -6.59
CA PRO A 104 -0.91 13.05 -5.44
C PRO A 104 0.09 13.86 -4.60
N PRO A 105 -0.37 14.92 -3.91
CA PRO A 105 0.47 15.65 -2.98
C PRO A 105 0.90 14.75 -1.80
N PRO A 106 2.03 15.04 -1.13
CA PRO A 106 2.53 14.22 -0.02
C PRO A 106 1.55 14.06 1.15
N SER A 107 0.67 15.05 1.38
CA SER A 107 -0.37 14.99 2.42
C SER A 107 -1.35 13.85 2.21
N VAL A 108 -1.78 13.63 0.97
CA VAL A 108 -2.68 12.54 0.56
C VAL A 108 -2.02 11.17 0.73
N LEU A 109 -0.70 11.10 0.65
CA LEU A 109 0.07 9.88 0.86
C LEU A 109 0.35 9.59 2.33
N ASN A 110 0.09 10.53 3.24
CA ASN A 110 0.35 10.32 4.65
C ASN A 110 -0.84 9.63 5.34
N CYS A 111 -0.68 8.34 5.66
CA CYS A 111 -1.68 7.56 6.40
C CYS A 111 -1.40 7.46 7.90
N THR A 112 -0.34 8.09 8.42
CA THR A 112 -0.01 8.06 9.86
C THR A 112 -0.97 8.86 10.73
N THR A 113 -1.74 9.77 10.12
CA THR A 113 -2.76 10.59 10.77
C THR A 113 -4.15 9.97 10.72
N ALA A 114 -4.30 8.74 10.19
CA ALA A 114 -5.59 8.06 10.14
C ALA A 114 -6.17 7.97 11.54
N THR A 115 -7.34 8.58 11.74
CA THR A 115 -7.98 8.60 13.06
C THR A 115 -8.54 7.22 13.37
N PRO A 116 -8.14 6.59 14.49
CA PRO A 116 -8.84 5.41 14.97
C PRO A 116 -10.31 5.77 15.21
N HIS A 117 -11.23 4.86 14.87
CA HIS A 117 -12.64 5.04 15.21
C HIS A 117 -12.73 5.24 16.73
N LEU A 118 -13.21 6.41 17.17
CA LEU A 118 -13.05 6.93 18.54
C LEU A 118 -13.62 6.04 19.66
N ASP A 119 -14.42 5.02 19.32
CA ASP A 119 -15.25 4.30 20.28
C ASP A 119 -15.02 2.77 20.29
N THR A 120 -13.98 2.23 19.66
CA THR A 120 -13.76 0.78 19.65
C THR A 120 -12.31 0.38 19.89
N ASN A 121 -12.09 -0.62 20.76
CA ASN A 121 -10.78 -1.24 20.93
C ASN A 121 -10.20 -1.68 19.57
N PRO A 122 -8.91 -1.43 19.29
CA PRO A 122 -8.31 -1.76 17.99
C PRO A 122 -8.44 -3.25 17.71
N CYS A 123 -9.13 -3.59 16.63
CA CYS A 123 -9.39 -4.97 16.24
C CYS A 123 -8.90 -5.22 14.81
N LEU A 124 -7.86 -6.04 14.69
CA LEU A 124 -7.25 -6.39 13.40
C LEU A 124 -8.21 -7.08 12.42
N SER A 125 -9.32 -7.68 12.89
CA SER A 125 -10.30 -8.32 12.00
C SER A 125 -11.17 -7.31 11.23
N ARG A 126 -11.21 -6.04 11.66
CA ARG A 126 -11.85 -4.94 10.93
C ARG A 126 -10.92 -4.26 9.92
N CYS A 127 -9.64 -4.61 9.95
CA CYS A 127 -8.63 -3.97 9.13
C CYS A 127 -8.35 -4.75 7.86
N CYS A 128 -7.83 -4.05 6.85
CA CYS A 128 -7.28 -4.68 5.67
C CYS A 128 -6.16 -5.67 6.03
N GLY A 129 -6.28 -6.91 5.54
CA GLY A 129 -5.34 -8.03 5.66
C GLY A 129 -3.86 -7.72 5.36
N ILE A 130 -3.63 -6.65 4.60
CA ILE A 130 -2.32 -6.28 4.05
C ILE A 130 -1.81 -4.98 4.67
N CYS A 131 -2.62 -3.91 4.65
CA CYS A 131 -2.18 -2.58 5.06
C CYS A 131 -2.64 -2.15 6.46
N LEU A 132 -3.41 -2.98 7.17
CA LEU A 132 -3.82 -2.75 8.57
C LEU A 132 -4.72 -1.53 8.83
N LEU A 133 -5.18 -0.84 7.78
CA LEU A 133 -6.15 0.25 7.88
C LEU A 133 -7.57 -0.29 7.67
N GLU A 134 -8.54 0.29 8.39
CA GLU A 134 -9.97 0.00 8.24
C GLU A 134 -10.63 0.85 7.16
N GLY A 135 -10.19 2.10 6.99
CA GLY A 135 -10.69 2.99 5.96
C GLY A 135 -9.63 4.00 5.56
N LEU A 136 -9.92 4.70 4.46
CA LEU A 136 -9.14 5.82 3.95
C LEU A 136 -9.97 7.09 4.11
N ASN A 137 -9.33 8.21 4.43
CA ASN A 137 -9.99 9.51 4.42
C ASN A 137 -10.41 9.85 2.98
N GLU A 138 -11.45 10.68 2.79
CA GLU A 138 -11.92 11.06 1.45
C GLU A 138 -10.80 11.59 0.55
N GLU A 139 -9.88 12.37 1.11
CA GLU A 139 -8.70 12.91 0.41
C GLU A 139 -7.70 11.84 -0.06
N GLN A 140 -7.73 10.65 0.56
CA GLN A 140 -6.85 9.51 0.29
C GLN A 140 -7.45 8.52 -0.72
N ILE A 141 -8.75 8.64 -1.02
CA ILE A 141 -9.46 7.78 -1.98
C ILE A 141 -9.19 8.33 -3.38
N PRO A 142 -8.60 7.53 -4.30
CA PRO A 142 -8.50 7.93 -5.71
C PRO A 142 -9.89 8.13 -6.31
N GLU A 143 -10.06 9.13 -7.18
CA GLU A 143 -11.37 9.51 -7.74
C GLU A 143 -12.13 8.32 -8.38
N GLU A 144 -11.44 7.37 -9.02
CA GLU A 144 -12.00 6.11 -9.51
C GLU A 144 -10.88 5.07 -9.79
N PRO A 145 -11.11 3.74 -9.62
CA PRO A 145 -12.21 3.13 -8.87
C PRO A 145 -11.94 3.25 -7.37
N ALA A 146 -13.00 3.53 -6.60
CA ALA A 146 -12.93 3.72 -5.16
C ALA A 146 -12.25 2.54 -4.46
N ASP A 147 -11.14 2.80 -3.76
CA ASP A 147 -10.39 1.81 -3.00
C ASP A 147 -11.12 1.45 -1.69
N SER A 148 -12.26 0.78 -1.86
CA SER A 148 -13.14 0.33 -0.79
C SER A 148 -12.61 -0.96 -0.16
N LEU A 149 -12.93 -1.12 1.13
CA LEU A 149 -12.65 -2.34 1.88
C LEU A 149 -13.67 -3.43 1.49
N GLN A 150 -13.19 -4.53 0.93
CA GLN A 150 -14.00 -5.65 0.45
C GLN A 150 -13.71 -6.93 1.23
N GLU A 151 -14.75 -7.75 1.44
CA GLU A 151 -14.61 -9.03 2.12
C GLU A 151 -14.28 -10.17 1.13
N HIS A 152 -13.25 -10.95 1.45
CA HIS A 152 -12.93 -12.20 0.78
C HIS A 152 -12.68 -13.30 1.82
N LYS A 153 -13.51 -14.36 1.79
CA LYS A 153 -13.43 -15.50 2.72
C LYS A 153 -13.39 -15.06 4.20
N GLY A 154 -14.25 -14.14 4.61
CA GLY A 154 -14.32 -13.66 6.00
C GLY A 154 -13.21 -12.68 6.40
N HIS A 155 -12.42 -12.16 5.47
CA HIS A 155 -11.33 -11.22 5.73
C HIS A 155 -11.44 -9.99 4.84
N LEU A 156 -11.07 -8.83 5.38
CA LEU A 156 -11.23 -7.54 4.73
C LEU A 156 -9.95 -7.12 4.00
N TYR A 157 -10.09 -6.53 2.81
CA TYR A 157 -8.97 -6.00 2.03
C TYR A 157 -9.36 -4.77 1.24
N HIS A 158 -8.50 -3.75 1.20
CA HIS A 158 -8.60 -2.72 0.18
C HIS A 158 -8.38 -3.36 -1.20
N SER A 159 -9.18 -2.96 -2.17
CA SER A 159 -9.18 -3.53 -3.52
C SER A 159 -7.79 -3.45 -4.16
N SER A 160 -7.12 -2.31 -4.02
CA SER A 160 -5.75 -2.08 -4.49
C SER A 160 -4.72 -2.97 -3.80
N CYS A 161 -4.86 -3.17 -2.48
CA CYS A 161 -3.98 -4.02 -1.68
C CYS A 161 -4.11 -5.47 -2.11
N ALA A 162 -5.34 -5.98 -2.24
CA ALA A 162 -5.61 -7.34 -2.71
C ALA A 162 -5.09 -7.55 -4.13
N ASN A 163 -5.35 -6.59 -5.02
CA ASN A 163 -4.86 -6.62 -6.41
C ASN A 163 -3.34 -6.68 -6.47
N PHE A 164 -2.63 -5.81 -5.73
CA PHE A 164 -1.17 -5.87 -5.64
C PHE A 164 -0.69 -7.22 -5.13
N TRP A 165 -1.27 -7.71 -4.04
CA TRP A 165 -0.85 -8.97 -3.42
C TRP A 165 -0.96 -10.14 -4.40
N LEU A 166 -2.13 -10.31 -5.01
CA LEU A 166 -2.41 -11.42 -5.92
C LEU A 166 -1.53 -11.39 -7.19
N ASN A 167 -1.19 -10.20 -7.69
CA ASN A 167 -0.38 -10.05 -8.89
C ASN A 167 1.13 -10.05 -8.64
N CYS A 168 1.59 -9.65 -7.44
CA CYS A 168 3.00 -9.36 -7.20
C CYS A 168 3.62 -10.06 -5.98
N VAL A 169 2.82 -10.67 -5.11
CA VAL A 169 3.31 -11.24 -3.83
C VAL A 169 3.05 -12.74 -3.73
N ASP A 170 1.78 -13.15 -3.82
CA ASP A 170 1.36 -14.54 -3.71
C ASP A 170 -0.04 -14.74 -4.30
N SER A 171 -0.29 -15.94 -4.85
CA SER A 171 -1.59 -16.40 -5.30
C SER A 171 -2.67 -16.50 -4.21
N THR A 172 -2.28 -16.51 -2.93
CA THR A 172 -3.21 -16.57 -1.80
C THR A 172 -3.09 -15.34 -0.90
N LEU A 173 -4.23 -14.67 -0.64
CA LEU A 173 -4.29 -13.52 0.26
C LEU A 173 -3.88 -13.88 1.70
N PRO A 174 -3.18 -12.97 2.42
CA PRO A 174 -2.74 -13.23 3.78
C PRO A 174 -3.92 -13.11 4.73
N VAL A 175 -3.99 -14.00 5.70
CA VAL A 175 -5.02 -13.97 6.75
C VAL A 175 -4.51 -13.15 7.94
N LEU A 176 -5.26 -12.11 8.30
CA LEU A 176 -5.08 -11.36 9.54
C LEU A 176 -5.86 -12.05 10.66
N SER A 177 -5.14 -12.69 11.58
CA SER A 177 -5.73 -13.22 12.81
C SER A 177 -5.61 -12.18 13.93
N CYS A 178 -6.73 -11.74 14.48
CA CYS A 178 -6.73 -10.96 15.71
C CYS A 178 -6.45 -11.87 16.92
N HIS A 179 -5.93 -11.30 18.03
CA HIS A 179 -5.65 -12.07 19.23
C HIS A 179 -6.95 -12.63 19.83
N SER A 180 -6.90 -13.85 20.39
CA SER A 180 -8.06 -14.51 21.02
C SER A 180 -8.68 -13.73 22.19
N SER A 181 -7.96 -12.75 22.72
CA SER A 181 -8.36 -11.89 23.84
C SER A 181 -8.94 -10.55 23.38
N CYS A 182 -9.10 -10.33 22.07
CA CYS A 182 -9.70 -9.10 21.54
C CYS A 182 -11.19 -9.02 21.95
N PRO A 183 -11.62 -7.96 22.67
CA PRO A 183 -13.01 -7.83 23.13
C PRO A 183 -14.04 -7.91 22.01
N PHE A 184 -13.74 -7.31 20.84
CA PHE A 184 -14.60 -7.37 19.66
C PHE A 184 -14.76 -8.80 19.14
N CYS A 185 -13.66 -9.55 18.99
CA CYS A 185 -13.71 -10.93 18.52
C CYS A 185 -14.38 -11.87 19.52
N ILE A 186 -14.34 -11.55 20.83
CA ILE A 186 -15.05 -12.31 21.87
C ILE A 186 -16.56 -12.06 21.76
N GLN A 187 -16.99 -10.80 21.64
CA GLN A 187 -18.40 -10.44 21.46
C GLN A 187 -19.01 -11.11 20.22
N GLN A 188 -18.33 -11.03 19.07
CA GLN A 188 -18.82 -11.62 17.82
C GLN A 188 -18.95 -13.15 17.90
N LYS A 189 -18.09 -13.84 18.68
CA LYS A 189 -18.21 -15.29 18.91
C LYS A 189 -19.40 -15.65 19.80
N ASN A 190 -19.75 -14.79 20.76
CA ASN A 190 -20.85 -15.02 21.68
C ASN A 190 -22.22 -14.72 21.06
N GLU A 191 -22.29 -13.96 19.97
CA GLU A 191 -23.53 -13.68 19.22
C GLU A 191 -23.89 -14.77 18.20
N ILE A 192 -22.96 -15.70 17.92
CA ILE A 192 -23.14 -16.82 16.97
C ILE A 192 -23.50 -18.14 17.71
N LEU A 193 -23.53 -18.11 19.05
CA LEU A 193 -23.91 -19.21 19.95
C LEU A 193 -25.30 -18.95 20.56
#